data_AF-A0A8S3YB69-F1
#
_entry.id   AF-A0A8S3YB69-F1
#
_cell.length_a   1.000
_cell.length_b   1.000
_cell.length_c   1.000
_cell.angle_alpha   90.00
_cell.angle_beta   90.00
_cell.angle_gamma   90.00
#
_symmetry.space_group_name_H-M   'P 1'
#
loop_
_entity.id
_entity.type
_entity.pdbx_description
1 polymer ?
#
loop_
_entity_poly.entity_id
_entity_poly.type
_entity_poly.pdbx_seq_one_letter_code
_entity_poly.pdbx_strand_id
1 'polypeptide(L)'
;MDAIDKHRRLLKQHNRIHQSGGAMGLRRSELELRKLVRQAKDKLKHEKARQMQWLADTDQLGDFYAEVRHLLDTSSMAKVTLNSISGEALFKNREEILERWAEHFNSLLSVDHFVDRVDHVCCLHQQPFALELDEPVSPDEEINAWLVLILYRVNY
;
A
#
# COMPACT_ATOMS: atom_id res chain seq x y z
N MET A 1 -7.40 -26.94 9.24
CA MET A 1 -6.61 -26.14 10.21
C MET A 1 -6.51 -24.74 9.69
N ASP A 2 -6.85 -23.73 10.50
CA ASP A 2 -6.82 -22.32 10.11
C ASP A 2 -5.39 -21.85 9.78
N ALA A 3 -5.22 -21.06 8.73
CA ALA A 3 -3.92 -20.57 8.26
C ALA A 3 -3.24 -19.70 9.33
N ILE A 4 -4.05 -19.02 10.13
CA ILE A 4 -3.62 -18.19 11.26
C ILE A 4 -3.04 -19.06 12.39
N ASP A 5 -3.67 -20.19 12.70
CA ASP A 5 -3.16 -21.14 13.71
C ASP A 5 -1.86 -21.83 13.27
N LYS A 6 -1.71 -22.10 11.96
CA LYS A 6 -0.46 -22.59 11.40
C LYS A 6 0.64 -21.53 11.49
N HIS A 7 0.33 -20.28 11.15
CA HIS A 7 1.24 -19.13 11.27
C HIS A 7 1.72 -18.93 12.72
N ARG A 8 0.81 -18.96 13.69
CA ARG A 8 1.13 -18.80 15.12
C ARG A 8 2.04 -19.91 15.65
N ARG A 9 1.87 -21.15 15.17
CA ARG A 9 2.76 -22.28 15.53
C ARG A 9 4.15 -22.13 14.94
N LEU A 10 4.24 -21.70 13.68
CA LEU A 10 5.52 -21.48 13.01
C LEU A 10 6.31 -20.31 13.61
N LEU A 11 5.65 -19.24 14.06
CA LEU A 11 6.29 -18.17 14.85
C LEU A 11 6.93 -18.70 16.13
N LYS A 12 6.21 -19.54 16.89
CA LYS A 12 6.74 -20.16 18.12
C LYS A 12 7.93 -21.07 17.83
N GLN A 13 7.92 -21.78 16.71
CA GLN A 13 9.02 -22.63 16.27
C GLN A 13 10.24 -21.80 15.82
N HIS A 14 10.02 -20.74 15.06
CA HIS A 14 11.06 -19.80 14.61
C HIS A 14 11.81 -19.18 15.80
N ASN A 15 11.08 -18.70 16.81
CA ASN A 15 11.68 -18.14 18.03
C ASN A 15 12.51 -19.17 18.83
N ARG A 16 12.14 -20.44 18.81
CA ARG A 16 12.91 -21.53 19.47
C ARG A 16 14.17 -21.88 18.70
N ILE A 17 14.12 -21.91 17.36
CA ILE A 17 15.29 -22.18 16.50
C ILE A 17 16.30 -21.03 16.56
N HIS A 18 15.82 -19.79 16.67
CA HIS A 18 16.64 -18.60 16.88
C HIS A 18 17.50 -18.68 18.16
N GLN A 19 17.01 -19.39 19.19
CA GLN A 19 17.75 -19.63 20.44
C GLN A 19 18.74 -20.82 20.35
N SER A 20 18.66 -21.64 19.29
CA SER A 20 19.37 -22.92 19.17
C SER A 20 20.43 -22.98 18.04
N GLY A 21 20.72 -21.88 17.32
CA GLY A 21 21.88 -21.79 16.41
C GLY A 21 21.82 -22.61 15.10
N GLY A 22 20.65 -23.14 14.69
CA GLY A 22 20.50 -23.93 13.47
C GLY A 22 20.20 -23.08 12.21
N ALA A 23 21.23 -22.59 11.52
CA ALA A 23 21.10 -21.63 10.41
C ALA A 23 20.22 -22.08 9.23
N MET A 24 20.29 -23.36 8.82
CA MET A 24 19.51 -23.89 7.69
C MET A 24 18.02 -24.10 8.04
N GLY A 25 17.73 -24.51 9.27
CA GLY A 25 16.36 -24.65 9.77
C GLY A 25 15.67 -23.29 9.94
N LEU A 26 16.44 -22.27 10.33
CA LEU A 26 15.96 -20.90 10.48
C LEU A 26 15.50 -20.33 9.13
N ARG A 27 16.35 -20.40 8.08
CA ARG A 27 16.02 -19.92 6.73
C ARG A 27 14.76 -20.58 6.16
N ARG A 28 14.61 -21.90 6.33
CA ARG A 28 13.43 -22.63 5.87
C ARG A 28 12.16 -22.20 6.64
N SER A 29 12.26 -22.02 7.95
CA SER A 29 11.13 -21.55 8.78
C SER A 29 10.70 -20.12 8.43
N GLU A 30 11.67 -19.26 8.11
CA GLU A 30 11.41 -17.87 7.72
C GLU A 30 10.72 -17.79 6.36
N LEU A 31 11.17 -18.59 5.39
CA LEU A 31 10.52 -18.67 4.07
C LEU A 31 9.05 -19.13 4.19
N GLU A 32 8.78 -20.15 4.99
CA GLU A 32 7.43 -20.63 5.24
C GLU A 32 6.56 -19.58 5.95
N LEU A 33 7.15 -18.83 6.89
CA LEU A 33 6.47 -17.72 7.54
C LEU A 33 6.11 -16.61 6.56
N ARG A 34 7.05 -16.20 5.71
CA ARG A 34 6.84 -15.19 4.66
C ARG A 34 5.74 -15.62 3.69
N LYS A 35 5.75 -16.89 3.25
CA LYS A 35 4.70 -17.45 2.38
C LYS A 35 3.31 -17.37 3.02
N LEU A 36 3.20 -17.77 4.30
CA LEU A 36 1.92 -17.71 5.01
C LEU A 36 1.43 -16.28 5.23
N VAL A 37 2.34 -15.35 5.54
CA VAL A 37 2.00 -13.93 5.66
C VAL A 37 1.48 -13.39 4.35
N ARG A 38 2.13 -13.74 3.23
CA ARG A 38 1.69 -13.36 1.88
C ARG A 38 0.30 -13.90 1.60
N GLN A 39 0.07 -15.20 1.78
CA GLN A 39 -1.24 -15.83 1.60
C GLN A 39 -2.34 -15.19 2.46
N ALA A 40 -2.05 -14.86 3.72
CA ALA A 40 -3.02 -14.22 4.60
C ALA A 40 -3.36 -12.79 4.13
N LYS A 41 -2.34 -12.02 3.71
CA LYS A 41 -2.52 -10.68 3.14
C LYS A 41 -3.32 -10.74 1.83
N ASP A 42 -3.00 -11.67 0.95
CA ASP A 42 -3.68 -11.82 -0.33
C ASP A 42 -5.14 -12.19 -0.10
N LYS A 43 -5.43 -13.13 0.79
CA LYS A 43 -6.80 -13.48 1.17
C LYS A 43 -7.58 -12.25 1.66
N LEU A 44 -7.00 -11.47 2.57
CA LEU A 44 -7.62 -10.25 3.08
C LEU A 44 -7.88 -9.24 1.96
N LYS A 45 -6.92 -9.02 1.04
CA LYS A 45 -7.09 -8.13 -0.10
C LYS A 45 -8.21 -8.59 -1.03
N HIS A 46 -8.30 -9.89 -1.31
CA HIS A 46 -9.36 -10.45 -2.15
C HIS A 46 -10.75 -10.34 -1.50
N GLU A 47 -10.85 -10.55 -0.18
CA GLU A 47 -12.08 -10.34 0.57
C GLU A 47 -12.50 -8.86 0.53
N LYS A 48 -11.53 -7.95 0.72
CA LYS A 48 -11.78 -6.51 0.67
C LYS A 48 -12.20 -6.03 -0.71
N ALA A 49 -11.55 -6.51 -1.77
CA ALA A 49 -11.90 -6.19 -3.14
C ALA A 49 -13.33 -6.66 -3.48
N ARG A 50 -13.72 -7.87 -3.06
CA ARG A 50 -15.10 -8.35 -3.20
C ARG A 50 -16.11 -7.49 -2.46
N GLN A 51 -15.80 -7.09 -1.23
CA GLN A 51 -16.66 -6.20 -0.46
C GLN A 51 -16.86 -4.86 -1.19
N MET A 52 -15.78 -4.24 -1.66
CA MET A 52 -15.85 -2.97 -2.40
C MET A 52 -16.61 -3.09 -3.72
N GLN A 53 -16.41 -4.18 -4.46
CA GLN A 53 -17.16 -4.44 -5.68
C GLN A 53 -18.66 -4.58 -5.37
N TRP A 54 -19.02 -5.35 -4.34
CA TRP A 54 -20.42 -5.50 -3.92
C TRP A 54 -21.05 -4.16 -3.49
N LEU A 55 -20.30 -3.30 -2.78
CA LEU A 55 -20.76 -1.96 -2.42
C LEU A 55 -21.02 -1.09 -3.65
N ALA A 56 -20.17 -1.18 -4.68
CA ALA A 56 -20.37 -0.49 -5.95
C ALA A 56 -21.58 -1.04 -6.70
N ASP A 57 -21.74 -2.37 -6.78
CA ASP A 57 -22.82 -3.04 -7.50
C ASP A 57 -24.20 -2.82 -6.84
N THR A 58 -24.23 -2.60 -5.52
CA THR A 58 -25.46 -2.32 -4.73
C THR A 58 -25.75 -0.83 -4.55
N ASP A 59 -25.04 0.05 -5.27
CA ASP A 59 -25.15 1.51 -5.21
C ASP A 59 -24.94 2.10 -3.80
N GLN A 60 -24.19 1.39 -2.95
CA GLN A 60 -23.79 1.85 -1.62
C GLN A 60 -22.54 2.73 -1.70
N LEU A 61 -22.62 3.80 -2.50
CA LEU A 61 -21.50 4.68 -2.81
C LEU A 61 -20.87 5.30 -1.56
N GLY A 62 -21.67 5.63 -0.53
CA GLY A 62 -21.16 6.21 0.72
C GLY A 62 -20.16 5.29 1.44
N ASP A 63 -20.52 4.02 1.58
CA ASP A 63 -19.67 3.01 2.22
C ASP A 63 -18.49 2.63 1.31
N PHE A 64 -18.70 2.60 -0.01
CA PHE A 64 -17.62 2.41 -0.97
C PHE A 64 -16.53 3.49 -0.82
N TYR A 65 -16.91 4.77 -0.78
CA TYR A 65 -15.95 5.87 -0.61
C TYR A 65 -15.29 5.86 0.77
N ALA A 66 -16.00 5.44 1.82
CA ALA A 66 -15.40 5.25 3.13
C ALA A 66 -14.28 4.19 3.08
N GLU A 67 -14.51 3.07 2.40
CA GLU A 67 -13.51 2.01 2.22
C GLU A 67 -12.31 2.45 1.36
N VAL A 68 -12.56 3.18 0.28
CA VAL A 68 -11.50 3.81 -0.52
C VAL A 68 -10.66 4.77 0.34
N ARG A 69 -11.30 5.56 1.20
CA ARG A 69 -10.63 6.50 2.10
C ARG A 69 -9.72 5.79 3.09
N HIS A 70 -10.15 4.65 3.62
CA HIS A 70 -9.36 3.79 4.49
C HIS A 70 -8.14 3.19 3.77
N LEU A 71 -8.29 2.80 2.50
CA LEU A 71 -7.17 2.28 1.70
C LEU A 71 -6.12 3.33 1.36
N LEU A 72 -6.53 4.58 1.12
CA LEU A 72 -5.63 5.68 0.80
C LEU A 72 -4.91 6.26 2.02
N ASP A 73 -5.10 5.66 3.21
CA ASP A 73 -4.54 6.12 4.49
C ASP A 73 -4.85 7.60 4.82
N THR A 74 -5.87 8.15 4.16
CA THR A 74 -6.35 9.53 4.39
C THR A 74 -7.13 9.66 5.71
N SER A 75 -7.08 8.62 6.56
CA SER A 75 -7.58 8.65 7.93
C SER A 75 -6.84 9.67 8.79
N SER A 76 -5.59 10.02 8.45
CA SER A 76 -4.94 11.21 8.99
C SER A 76 -5.15 12.42 8.08
N MET A 77 -6.39 12.83 7.85
CA MET A 77 -6.61 14.26 7.68
C MET A 77 -6.36 14.92 9.03
N ALA A 78 -5.08 15.00 9.41
CA ALA A 78 -4.63 16.03 10.33
C ALA A 78 -5.23 17.32 9.75
N LYS A 79 -6.10 17.99 10.51
CA LYS A 79 -6.56 19.33 10.16
C LYS A 79 -5.32 20.21 10.18
N VAL A 80 -4.61 20.24 9.06
CA VAL A 80 -3.45 21.11 8.88
C VAL A 80 -4.03 22.51 8.95
N THR A 81 -3.72 23.21 10.04
CA THR A 81 -4.08 24.60 10.19
C THR A 81 -3.30 25.36 9.12
N LEU A 82 -4.03 26.00 8.21
CA LEU A 82 -3.43 26.88 7.23
C LEU A 82 -2.87 28.08 7.98
N ASN A 83 -1.56 28.08 8.13
CA ASN A 83 -0.81 29.16 8.75
C ASN A 83 -0.30 30.11 7.66
N SER A 84 -0.12 31.38 8.03
CA SER A 84 0.65 32.34 7.24
C SER A 84 2.05 31.78 6.94
N ILE A 85 2.66 32.26 5.85
CA ILE A 85 4.06 31.93 5.48
C ILE A 85 5.01 32.23 6.67
N SER A 86 4.73 33.30 7.42
CA SER A 86 5.48 33.69 8.62
C SER A 86 5.18 32.85 9.87
N GLY A 87 4.17 31.98 9.83
CA GLY A 87 3.76 31.13 10.95
C GLY A 87 3.01 31.84 12.08
N GLU A 88 2.84 33.17 12.02
CA GLU A 88 2.28 33.97 13.13
C GLU A 88 0.75 34.06 13.15
N ALA A 89 0.08 33.87 11.99
CA ALA A 89 -1.37 34.01 11.88
C ALA A 89 -2.03 32.69 11.44
N LEU A 90 -3.07 32.31 12.18
CA LEU A 90 -3.96 31.19 11.86
C LEU A 90 -5.17 31.75 11.10
N PHE A 91 -5.31 31.37 9.84
CA PHE A 91 -6.40 31.86 9.00
C PHE A 91 -7.73 31.23 9.44
N LYS A 92 -8.70 32.09 9.77
CA LYS A 92 -10.06 31.68 10.19
C LYS A 92 -11.12 32.08 9.18
N ASN A 93 -10.83 33.08 8.35
CA ASN A 93 -11.77 33.61 7.37
C ASN A 93 -11.59 32.90 6.02
N ARG A 94 -12.69 32.73 5.28
CA ARG A 94 -12.71 31.99 4.01
C ARG A 94 -11.89 32.69 2.93
N GLU A 95 -11.94 34.02 2.91
CA GLU A 95 -11.24 34.87 1.95
C GLU A 95 -9.72 34.76 2.11
N GLU A 96 -9.24 34.82 3.35
CA GLU A 96 -7.82 34.65 3.71
C GLU A 96 -7.30 33.25 3.32
N ILE A 97 -8.12 32.21 3.52
CA ILE A 97 -7.78 30.85 3.10
C ILE A 97 -7.60 30.80 1.57
N LEU A 98 -8.53 31.37 0.81
CA LEU A 98 -8.46 31.36 -0.66
C LEU A 98 -7.27 32.15 -1.19
N GLU A 99 -6.97 33.30 -0.59
CA GLU A 99 -5.78 34.09 -0.93
C GLU A 99 -4.49 33.32 -0.65
N ARG A 100 -4.40 32.66 0.51
CA ARG A 100 -3.25 31.80 0.85
C ARG A 100 -3.08 30.64 -0.11
N TRP A 101 -4.17 30.01 -0.54
CA TRP A 101 -4.14 28.96 -1.57
C TRP A 101 -3.66 29.51 -2.92
N ALA A 102 -4.14 30.69 -3.33
CA ALA A 102 -3.72 31.33 -4.57
C ALA A 102 -2.22 31.66 -4.57
N GLU A 103 -1.70 32.20 -3.46
CA GLU A 103 -0.26 32.44 -3.28
C GLU A 103 0.55 31.13 -3.34
N HIS A 104 0.09 30.08 -2.65
CA HIS A 104 0.77 28.80 -2.63
C HIS A 104 0.81 28.16 -4.02
N PHE A 105 -0.32 28.11 -4.73
CA PHE A 105 -0.36 27.57 -6.09
C PHE A 105 0.45 28.41 -7.06
N ASN A 106 0.41 29.74 -6.96
CA ASN A 106 1.29 30.59 -7.76
C ASN A 106 2.76 30.29 -7.47
N SER A 107 3.16 30.07 -6.22
CA SER A 107 4.54 29.70 -5.90
C SER A 107 4.96 28.35 -6.47
N LEU A 108 4.05 27.38 -6.56
CA LEU A 108 4.32 26.05 -7.12
C LEU A 108 4.36 26.06 -8.66
N LEU A 109 3.45 26.81 -9.27
CA LEU A 109 3.23 26.82 -10.72
C LEU A 109 4.04 27.90 -11.45
N SER A 110 4.54 28.91 -10.72
CA SER A 110 5.41 29.96 -11.26
C SER A 110 6.90 29.67 -11.04
N VAL A 111 7.26 28.46 -10.59
CA VAL A 111 8.66 28.04 -10.63
C VAL A 111 9.02 27.85 -12.10
N ASP A 112 9.90 28.71 -12.60
CA ASP A 112 10.55 28.51 -13.90
C ASP A 112 11.20 27.13 -13.88
N HIS A 113 10.59 26.17 -14.58
CA HIS A 113 11.08 24.80 -14.66
C HIS A 113 12.32 24.74 -15.57
N PHE A 114 13.34 25.54 -15.28
CA PHE A 114 14.71 25.24 -15.69
C PHE A 114 15.25 24.17 -14.73
N VAL A 115 14.53 23.05 -14.66
CA VAL A 115 14.95 21.84 -13.99
C VAL A 115 16.01 21.25 -14.92
N ASP A 116 17.27 21.53 -14.61
CA ASP A 116 18.41 20.92 -15.27
C ASP A 116 18.32 19.42 -14.98
N ARG A 117 17.64 18.68 -15.87
CA ARG A 117 17.14 17.31 -15.65
C ARG A 117 18.19 16.34 -15.12
N VAL A 118 19.47 16.67 -15.26
CA VAL A 118 20.61 15.84 -14.88
C VAL A 118 20.84 15.83 -13.36
N ASP A 119 20.76 16.97 -12.69
CA ASP A 119 21.19 17.05 -11.27
C ASP A 119 20.16 16.47 -10.31
N HIS A 120 18.87 16.60 -10.63
CA HIS A 120 17.79 16.19 -9.73
C HIS A 120 17.50 14.69 -9.80
N VAL A 121 17.77 14.04 -10.95
CA VAL A 121 17.63 12.60 -11.10
C VAL A 121 18.65 11.85 -10.24
N CYS A 122 19.85 12.42 -10.06
CA CYS A 122 20.89 11.87 -9.19
C CYS A 122 20.51 11.90 -7.69
N CYS A 123 19.58 12.77 -7.29
CA CYS A 123 19.11 12.88 -5.91
C CYS A 123 17.91 11.97 -5.60
N LEU A 124 17.33 11.31 -6.61
CA LEU A 124 16.24 10.36 -6.38
C LEU A 124 16.78 9.15 -5.61
N HIS A 125 16.10 8.81 -4.51
CA HIS A 125 16.45 7.66 -3.71
C HIS A 125 16.27 6.39 -4.55
N GLN A 126 17.37 5.83 -5.04
CA GLN A 126 17.35 4.59 -5.79
C GLN A 126 17.08 3.44 -4.81
N GLN A 127 15.90 2.84 -4.90
CA GLN A 127 15.63 1.62 -4.15
C GLN A 127 16.59 0.51 -4.63
N PRO A 128 17.12 -0.31 -3.71
CA PRO A 128 17.95 -1.44 -4.10
C PRO A 128 17.16 -2.35 -5.04
N PHE A 129 17.81 -2.75 -6.13
CA PHE A 129 17.25 -3.62 -7.15
C PHE A 129 16.75 -4.92 -6.50
N ALA A 130 15.42 -5.10 -6.47
CA ALA A 130 14.80 -6.28 -5.87
C ALA A 130 14.79 -7.40 -6.91
N LEU A 131 15.85 -8.22 -6.92
CA LEU A 131 15.97 -9.39 -7.80
C LEU A 131 14.75 -10.35 -7.70
N GLU A 132 14.06 -10.34 -6.56
CA GLU A 132 12.84 -11.12 -6.30
C GLU A 132 11.62 -10.66 -7.14
N LEU A 133 11.64 -9.45 -7.71
CA LEU A 133 10.59 -8.94 -8.62
C LEU A 133 10.87 -9.28 -10.09
N ASP A 134 12.09 -9.71 -10.40
CA ASP A 134 12.55 -10.07 -11.74
C ASP A 134 12.49 -11.60 -11.97
N GLU A 135 12.06 -12.36 -10.97
CA GLU A 135 11.80 -13.79 -11.10
C GLU A 135 10.52 -13.96 -11.92
N PRO A 136 10.58 -14.62 -13.10
CA PRO A 136 9.40 -14.82 -13.92
C PRO A 136 8.37 -15.59 -13.12
N VAL A 137 7.11 -15.16 -13.23
CA VAL A 137 5.97 -15.82 -12.61
C VAL A 137 6.06 -17.31 -12.92
N SER A 138 6.04 -18.14 -11.89
CA SER A 138 6.12 -19.60 -12.07
C SER A 138 5.01 -20.06 -13.01
N PRO A 139 5.24 -21.02 -13.92
CA PRO A 139 4.19 -21.52 -14.81
C PRO A 139 2.95 -22.03 -14.05
N ASP A 140 3.10 -22.49 -12.80
CA ASP A 140 1.97 -22.85 -11.94
C ASP A 140 1.17 -21.62 -11.45
N GLU A 141 1.84 -20.49 -11.22
CA GLU A 141 1.19 -19.23 -10.85
C GLU A 141 0.49 -18.59 -12.04
N GLU A 142 1.07 -18.68 -13.24
CA GLU A 142 0.39 -18.28 -14.48
C GLU A 142 -0.88 -19.10 -14.70
N ILE A 143 -0.81 -20.43 -14.64
CA ILE A 143 -1.97 -21.32 -14.83
C ILE A 143 -3.08 -21.01 -13.82
N ASN A 144 -2.73 -20.72 -12.56
CA ASN A 144 -3.70 -20.32 -11.55
C ASN A 144 -4.34 -18.95 -11.86
N ALA A 145 -3.57 -17.97 -12.34
CA ALA A 145 -4.10 -16.68 -12.77
C ALA A 145 -5.04 -16.82 -14.00
N TRP A 146 -4.68 -17.65 -14.98
CA TRP A 146 -5.52 -17.95 -16.15
C TRP A 146 -6.80 -18.69 -15.76
N LEU A 147 -6.73 -19.65 -14.83
CA LEU A 147 -7.91 -20.37 -14.34
C LEU A 147 -8.86 -19.45 -13.58
N VAL A 148 -8.35 -18.51 -12.77
CA VAL A 148 -9.19 -17.50 -12.11
C VAL A 148 -9.89 -16.61 -13.16
N LEU A 149 -9.18 -16.15 -14.19
CA LEU A 149 -9.77 -15.32 -15.26
C LEU A 149 -10.81 -16.07 -16.10
N ILE A 150 -10.59 -17.36 -16.40
CA ILE A 150 -11.53 -18.20 -17.13
C ILE A 150 -12.78 -18.48 -16.29
N LEU A 151 -12.62 -18.79 -14.99
CA LEU A 151 -13.76 -19.03 -14.10
C LEU A 151 -14.59 -17.76 -13.85
N TYR A 152 -13.98 -16.58 -13.86
CA TYR A 152 -14.71 -15.31 -13.80
C TYR A 152 -15.50 -14.99 -15.07
N ARG A 153 -15.04 -15.45 -16.25
CA ARG A 153 -15.71 -15.20 -17.55
C ARG A 153 -16.86 -16.17 -17.87
N VAL A 154 -16.93 -17.30 -17.18
CA VAL A 154 -17.99 -18.31 -17.37
C VAL A 154 -19.15 -18.14 -16.37
N ASN A 155 -18.93 -17.39 -15.28
CA ASN A 155 -19.95 -17.14 -14.25
C ASN A 155 -20.63 -15.75 -14.34
N TYR A 156 -20.47 -15.05 -15.47
CA TYR A 156 -21.22 -13.85 -15.85
C TYR A 156 -21.69 -13.95 -17.30
#